data_AF-A0A8T7F0T3-F1
#
_entry.id   AF-A0A8T7F0T3-F1
#
_cell.length_a   1.000
_cell.length_b   1.000
_cell.length_c   1.000
_cell.angle_alpha   90.00
_cell.angle_beta   90.00
_cell.angle_gamma   90.00
#
_symmetry.space_group_name_H-M   'P 1'
#
loop_
_entity.id
_entity.type
_entity.pdbx_description
1 polymer ?
#
loop_
_entity_poly.entity_id
_entity_poly.type
_entity_poly.pdbx_seq_one_letter_code
_entity_poly.pdbx_strand_id
1 'polypeptide(L)'
;MNHLIPAPSPAAEPKIKLRPRTLLRVFPVRPPVTVFVRASQCQVTVHYHDLDHVELHASLYAGFGMRLVVEQDEAGVYVVARRRRLLGLLSRCEFTITVPTYCHLAFNLTPGTVRLQDLNGPLEIPPLSPQTTAPPLVTIPPTKSLPKQRLDQLEGKRS
;
A
#
# COMPACT_ATOMS: atom_id res chain seq x y z
N MET A 1 -39.22 22.52 -54.77
CA MET A 1 -39.32 22.03 -53.37
C MET A 1 -38.02 21.29 -53.07
N ASN A 2 -37.08 21.94 -52.39
CA ASN A 2 -35.76 21.36 -52.06
C ASN A 2 -35.83 20.74 -50.66
N HIS A 3 -35.73 19.42 -50.57
CA HIS A 3 -35.58 18.73 -49.29
C HIS A 3 -34.10 18.75 -48.87
N LEU A 4 -33.78 19.54 -47.85
CA LEU A 4 -32.49 19.47 -47.14
C LEU A 4 -32.47 18.20 -46.26
N ILE A 5 -31.43 17.39 -46.42
CA ILE A 5 -31.12 16.26 -45.52
C ILE A 5 -30.35 16.83 -44.31
N PRO A 6 -30.79 16.60 -43.06
CA PRO A 6 -30.03 17.01 -41.89
C PRO A 6 -28.79 16.11 -41.68
N ALA A 7 -27.66 16.74 -41.35
CA ALA A 7 -26.41 16.03 -41.06
C ALA A 7 -26.54 15.14 -39.79
N PRO A 8 -25.89 13.96 -39.76
CA PRO A 8 -25.92 13.09 -38.59
C PRO A 8 -25.17 13.73 -37.41
N SER A 9 -25.86 13.80 -36.27
CA SER A 9 -25.33 14.24 -34.97
C SER A 9 -24.11 13.39 -34.56
N PRO A 10 -23.05 13.98 -33.97
CA PRO A 10 -21.86 13.22 -33.58
C PRO A 10 -22.24 12.16 -32.53
N ALA A 11 -21.96 10.90 -32.86
CA ALA A 11 -22.18 9.76 -31.99
C ALA A 11 -21.50 9.97 -30.63
N ALA A 12 -22.28 9.92 -29.55
CA ALA A 12 -21.77 9.98 -28.20
C ALA A 12 -20.79 8.82 -27.97
N GLU A 13 -19.54 9.14 -27.65
CA GLU A 13 -18.53 8.14 -27.31
C GLU A 13 -19.00 7.29 -26.11
N PRO A 14 -18.90 5.95 -26.17
CA PRO A 14 -19.28 5.10 -25.05
C PRO A 14 -18.29 5.29 -23.89
N LYS A 15 -18.68 6.06 -22.87
CA LYS A 15 -17.98 6.07 -21.58
C LYS A 15 -18.19 4.72 -20.88
N ILE A 16 -17.21 3.82 -20.99
CA ILE A 16 -17.21 2.54 -20.28
C ILE A 16 -17.14 2.82 -18.77
N LYS A 17 -18.28 2.68 -18.08
CA LYS A 17 -18.36 2.76 -16.61
C LYS A 17 -17.92 1.43 -16.00
N LEU A 18 -16.66 1.31 -15.64
CA LEU A 18 -16.16 0.17 -14.86
C LEU A 18 -16.76 0.23 -13.45
N ARG A 19 -17.61 -0.73 -13.09
CA ARG A 19 -18.13 -0.85 -11.72
C ARG A 19 -17.01 -1.31 -10.78
N PRO A 20 -16.83 -0.66 -9.60
CA PRO A 20 -15.85 -1.11 -8.63
C PRO A 20 -16.26 -2.46 -8.03
N ARG A 21 -15.27 -3.30 -7.71
CA ARG A 21 -15.48 -4.47 -6.86
C ARG A 21 -15.47 -4.01 -5.41
N THR A 22 -16.54 -4.29 -4.67
CA THR A 22 -16.65 -3.93 -3.25
C THR A 22 -16.35 -5.12 -2.34
N LEU A 23 -15.83 -4.83 -1.15
CA LEU A 23 -15.63 -5.77 -0.05
C LEU A 23 -16.02 -5.08 1.25
N LEU A 24 -16.87 -5.72 2.05
CA LEU A 24 -17.18 -5.32 3.41
C LEU A 24 -16.68 -6.40 4.36
N ARG A 25 -15.94 -6.00 5.41
CA ARG A 25 -15.50 -6.88 6.49
C ARG A 25 -15.63 -6.17 7.83
N VAL A 26 -15.97 -6.95 8.85
CA VAL A 26 -16.06 -6.50 10.24
C VAL A 26 -15.15 -7.40 11.08
N PHE A 27 -14.32 -6.78 11.92
CA PHE A 27 -13.30 -7.43 12.73
C PHE A 27 -13.54 -7.08 14.20
N PRO A 28 -13.97 -8.01 15.07
CA PRO A 28 -14.05 -7.74 16.50
C PRO A 28 -12.64 -7.51 17.06
N VAL A 29 -12.42 -6.46 17.85
CA VAL A 29 -11.09 -6.10 18.36
C VAL A 29 -11.13 -5.83 19.86
N ARG A 30 -9.95 -5.82 20.51
CA ARG A 30 -9.78 -5.43 21.91
C ARG A 30 -8.55 -4.54 22.06
N PRO A 31 -8.52 -3.60 23.02
CA PRO A 31 -7.32 -2.82 23.28
C PRO A 31 -6.16 -3.69 23.80
N PRO A 32 -4.90 -3.38 23.44
CA PRO A 32 -4.47 -2.44 22.40
C PRO A 32 -4.60 -3.05 21.00
N VAL A 33 -5.02 -2.26 20.00
CA VAL A 33 -5.14 -2.71 18.62
C VAL A 33 -4.60 -1.69 17.63
N THR A 34 -3.93 -2.17 16.58
CA THR A 34 -3.48 -1.35 15.46
C THR A 34 -4.19 -1.72 14.17
N VAL A 35 -4.67 -0.72 13.43
CA VAL A 35 -5.07 -0.89 12.03
C VAL A 35 -3.93 -0.40 11.14
N PHE A 36 -3.32 -1.35 10.43
CA PHE A 36 -2.23 -1.08 9.50
C PHE A 36 -2.74 -1.15 8.05
N VAL A 37 -2.53 -0.08 7.29
CA VAL A 37 -2.92 -0.01 5.87
C VAL A 37 -1.69 0.17 5.00
N ARG A 38 -1.46 -0.78 4.10
CA ARG A 38 -0.47 -0.67 3.03
C ARG A 38 -1.12 -0.71 1.68
N ALA A 39 -1.06 0.39 0.93
CA ALA A 39 -1.73 0.50 -0.35
C ALA A 39 -1.03 1.45 -1.33
N SER A 40 -1.36 1.33 -2.61
CA SER A 40 -0.87 2.21 -3.67
C SER A 40 -2.03 2.75 -4.50
N GLN A 41 -1.94 4.00 -4.94
CA GLN A 41 -3.01 4.69 -5.67
C GLN A 41 -4.33 4.58 -4.90
N CYS A 42 -4.32 5.05 -3.65
CA CYS A 42 -5.44 4.86 -2.74
C CYS A 42 -5.93 6.14 -2.08
N GLN A 43 -7.20 6.12 -1.70
CA GLN A 43 -7.75 7.04 -0.72
C GLN A 43 -8.25 6.22 0.47
N VAL A 44 -7.82 6.61 1.67
CA VAL A 44 -8.30 6.04 2.93
C VAL A 44 -9.10 7.13 3.64
N THR A 45 -10.35 6.85 3.95
CA THR A 45 -11.20 7.65 4.83
C THR A 45 -11.37 6.90 6.13
N VAL A 46 -11.11 7.56 7.25
CA VAL A 46 -11.23 6.99 8.59
C VAL A 46 -12.33 7.70 9.35
N HIS A 47 -13.20 6.91 9.96
CA HIS A 47 -14.18 7.34 10.96
C HIS A 47 -13.89 6.66 12.28
N TYR A 48 -14.15 7.36 13.37
CA TYR A 48 -14.06 6.80 14.72
C TYR A 48 -15.45 6.50 15.28
N HIS A 49 -15.53 5.47 16.12
CA HIS A 49 -16.75 5.08 16.86
C HIS A 49 -16.38 4.41 18.19
N ASP A 50 -17.40 4.12 19.02
CA ASP A 50 -17.22 3.61 20.38
C ASP A 50 -17.46 2.09 20.53
N LEU A 51 -17.61 1.35 19.42
CA LEU A 51 -17.83 -0.11 19.46
C LEU A 51 -16.52 -0.88 19.28
N ASP A 52 -16.44 -2.08 19.84
CA ASP A 52 -15.25 -2.94 19.84
C ASP A 52 -15.06 -3.73 18.54
N HIS A 53 -15.16 -3.05 17.40
CA HIS A 53 -14.90 -3.66 16.09
C HIS A 53 -14.34 -2.65 15.09
N VAL A 54 -13.60 -3.17 14.11
CA VAL A 54 -13.16 -2.42 12.94
C VAL A 54 -14.03 -2.81 11.76
N GLU A 55 -14.62 -1.82 11.09
CA GLU A 55 -15.30 -2.02 9.82
C GLU A 55 -14.40 -1.57 8.66
N LEU A 56 -14.29 -2.42 7.65
CA LEU A 56 -13.57 -2.12 6.42
C LEU A 56 -14.55 -2.22 5.25
N HIS A 57 -14.74 -1.10 4.56
CA HIS A 57 -15.37 -1.05 3.25
C HIS A 57 -14.32 -0.68 2.20
N ALA A 58 -14.05 -1.60 1.27
CA ALA A 58 -13.06 -1.42 0.21
C ALA A 58 -13.75 -1.39 -1.16
N SER A 59 -13.49 -0.36 -1.95
CA SER A 59 -13.92 -0.23 -3.35
C SER A 59 -12.70 -0.28 -4.27
N LEU A 60 -12.63 -1.30 -5.13
CA LEU A 60 -11.53 -1.54 -6.05
C LEU A 60 -11.94 -1.19 -7.49
N TYR A 61 -11.42 -0.08 -8.00
CA TYR A 61 -11.64 0.38 -9.37
C TYR A 61 -10.62 -0.25 -10.31
N ALA A 62 -11.08 -0.73 -11.47
CA ALA A 62 -10.28 -1.55 -12.38
C ALA A 62 -9.59 -2.73 -11.65
N GLY A 63 -10.36 -3.43 -10.81
CA GLY A 63 -9.89 -4.40 -9.80
C GLY A 63 -9.07 -5.58 -10.34
N PHE A 64 -9.04 -5.84 -11.65
CA PHE A 64 -8.15 -6.84 -12.26
C PHE A 64 -6.67 -6.56 -11.94
N GLY A 65 -6.30 -5.30 -11.78
CA GLY A 65 -4.94 -4.87 -11.45
C GLY A 65 -4.58 -4.93 -9.98
N MET A 66 -5.49 -5.26 -9.05
CA MET A 66 -5.25 -5.14 -7.61
C MET A 66 -5.48 -6.46 -6.88
N ARG A 67 -4.59 -6.78 -5.94
CA ARG A 67 -4.74 -7.84 -4.95
C ARG A 67 -4.96 -7.21 -3.59
N LEU A 68 -6.15 -7.39 -3.04
CA LEU A 68 -6.50 -7.03 -1.67
C LEU A 68 -6.34 -8.25 -0.77
N VAL A 69 -5.59 -8.09 0.31
CA VAL A 69 -5.45 -9.04 1.41
C VAL A 69 -5.86 -8.32 2.68
N VAL A 70 -6.73 -8.95 3.46
CA VAL A 70 -7.16 -8.43 4.75
C VAL A 70 -7.06 -9.56 5.75
N GLU A 71 -6.26 -9.34 6.79
CA GLU A 71 -5.97 -10.31 7.83
C GLU A 71 -6.10 -9.64 9.20
N GLN A 72 -6.45 -10.45 10.20
CA GLN A 72 -6.51 -10.03 11.60
C GLN A 72 -5.73 -11.04 12.44
N ASP A 73 -4.92 -10.53 13.36
CA ASP A 73 -4.24 -11.31 14.40
C ASP A 73 -4.42 -10.66 15.79
N GLU A 74 -3.62 -11.08 16.76
CA GLU A 74 -3.64 -10.54 18.12
C GLU A 74 -3.16 -9.08 18.22
N ALA A 75 -2.32 -8.60 17.29
CA ALA A 75 -1.80 -7.25 17.27
C ALA A 75 -2.70 -6.26 16.50
N GLY A 76 -3.51 -6.76 15.56
CA GLY A 76 -4.62 -6.01 14.98
C GLY A 76 -5.00 -6.40 13.57
N VAL A 77 -5.40 -5.40 12.77
CA VAL A 77 -5.99 -5.60 11.44
C VAL A 77 -5.06 -5.05 10.36
N TYR A 78 -4.71 -5.88 9.39
CA TYR A 78 -3.81 -5.55 8.29
C TYR A 78 -4.59 -5.49 6.98
N VAL A 79 -4.59 -4.31 6.35
CA VAL A 79 -5.22 -4.07 5.05
C VAL A 79 -4.12 -3.83 4.03
N VAL A 80 -3.90 -4.80 3.14
CA VAL A 80 -2.83 -4.74 2.15
C VAL A 80 -3.41 -4.79 0.73
N ALA A 81 -3.25 -3.70 0.00
CA ALA A 81 -3.67 -3.60 -1.40
C ALA A 81 -2.47 -3.39 -2.30
N ARG A 82 -2.09 -4.44 -3.04
CA ARG A 82 -0.93 -4.44 -3.94
C ARG A 82 -1.38 -4.51 -5.39
N ARG A 83 -0.71 -3.75 -6.25
CA ARG A 83 -0.93 -3.82 -7.68
C ARG A 83 -0.21 -5.02 -8.32
N ARG A 84 -0.88 -5.67 -9.27
CA ARG A 84 -0.28 -6.61 -10.22
C ARG A 84 0.36 -5.82 -11.35
N ARG A 85 1.69 -5.95 -11.51
CA ARG A 85 2.51 -5.14 -12.46
C ARG A 85 2.03 -5.20 -13.93
N LEU A 86 1.31 -6.25 -14.33
CA LEU A 86 0.90 -6.50 -15.71
C LEU A 86 -0.35 -5.74 -16.17
N LEU A 87 -1.09 -5.08 -15.26
CA LEU A 87 -2.39 -4.48 -15.57
C LEU A 87 -2.42 -3.01 -15.15
N GLY A 88 -1.99 -2.13 -16.07
CA GLY A 88 -2.44 -0.75 -16.30
C GLY A 88 -2.46 0.29 -15.16
N LEU A 89 -2.04 1.52 -15.46
CA LEU A 89 -1.93 2.68 -14.54
C LEU A 89 -3.25 3.17 -13.91
N LEU A 90 -4.38 2.57 -14.29
CA LEU A 90 -5.73 3.04 -13.96
C LEU A 90 -6.37 2.36 -12.74
N SER A 91 -5.66 1.43 -12.08
CA SER A 91 -6.17 0.79 -10.87
C SER A 91 -6.06 1.71 -9.66
N ARG A 92 -7.19 1.85 -8.95
CA ARG A 92 -7.31 2.66 -7.74
C ARG A 92 -8.11 1.90 -6.69
N CYS A 93 -7.80 2.11 -5.42
CA CYS A 93 -8.63 1.64 -4.32
C CYS A 93 -9.10 2.78 -3.42
N GLU A 94 -10.32 2.66 -2.92
CA GLU A 94 -10.87 3.53 -1.89
C GLU A 94 -11.23 2.67 -0.68
N PHE A 95 -10.79 3.09 0.49
CA PHE A 95 -11.05 2.44 1.76
C PHE A 95 -11.82 3.40 2.65
N THR A 96 -12.94 2.94 3.19
CA THR A 96 -13.59 3.55 4.34
C THR A 96 -13.36 2.61 5.51
N ILE A 97 -12.70 3.10 6.55
CA ILE A 97 -12.35 2.32 7.73
C ILE A 97 -13.00 2.99 8.94
N THR A 98 -13.87 2.26 9.63
CA THR A 98 -14.50 2.71 10.87
C THR A 98 -13.83 2.00 12.02
N VAL A 99 -13.16 2.73 12.92
CA VAL A 99 -12.29 2.16 13.97
C VAL A 99 -12.70 2.62 15.38
N PRO A 100 -12.44 1.82 16.43
CA PRO A 100 -12.64 2.27 17.80
C PRO A 100 -11.74 3.48 18.15
N THR A 101 -12.18 4.33 19.08
CA THR A 101 -11.43 5.52 19.55
C THR A 101 -10.05 5.21 20.15
N TYR A 102 -9.86 4.01 20.69
CA TYR A 102 -8.57 3.55 21.24
C TYR A 102 -7.60 2.97 20.19
N CYS A 103 -8.02 2.90 18.91
CA CYS A 103 -7.27 2.22 17.87
C CYS A 103 -6.06 3.05 17.39
N HIS A 104 -4.89 2.41 17.30
CA HIS A 104 -3.73 3.02 16.65
C HIS A 104 -3.82 2.85 15.13
N LEU A 105 -3.49 3.92 14.39
CA LEU A 105 -3.51 3.92 12.94
C LEU A 105 -2.10 4.01 12.37
N ALA A 106 -1.77 3.12 11.43
CA ALA A 106 -0.48 3.12 10.75
C ALA A 106 -0.67 3.00 9.23
N PHE A 107 -0.13 3.96 8.48
CA PHE A 107 -0.33 4.06 7.03
C PHE A 107 0.99 3.99 6.27
N ASN A 108 1.09 3.08 5.30
CA ASN A 108 2.18 2.98 4.34
C ASN A 108 1.61 3.05 2.91
N LEU A 109 1.48 4.27 2.40
CA LEU A 109 0.77 4.54 1.15
C LEU A 109 1.71 5.07 0.06
N THR A 110 1.63 4.54 -1.16
CA THR A 110 2.55 4.89 -2.26
C THR A 110 1.90 4.88 -3.65
N PRO A 111 1.55 6.04 -4.24
CA PRO A 111 1.06 7.24 -3.57
C PRO A 111 -0.32 7.00 -2.94
N GLY A 112 -0.74 7.82 -1.98
CA GLY A 112 -2.09 7.75 -1.42
C GLY A 112 -2.45 8.95 -0.56
N THR A 113 -3.73 9.05 -0.21
CA THR A 113 -4.27 10.13 0.62
C THR A 113 -5.02 9.52 1.80
N VAL A 114 -4.82 10.09 2.99
CA VAL A 114 -5.60 9.77 4.19
C VAL A 114 -6.50 10.95 4.52
N ARG A 115 -7.76 10.66 4.84
CA ARG A 115 -8.74 11.61 5.37
C ARG A 115 -9.24 11.10 6.70
N LEU A 116 -9.00 11.85 7.76
CA LEU A 116 -9.60 11.61 9.06
C LEU A 116 -10.86 12.49 9.13
N GLN A 117 -12.02 11.90 9.41
CA GLN A 117 -13.30 12.61 9.48
C GLN A 117 -13.87 12.56 10.89
N ASP A 118 -14.65 13.59 11.23
CA ASP A 118 -15.45 13.65 12.46
C ASP A 118 -14.63 13.43 13.74
N LEU A 119 -13.43 14.00 13.79
CA LEU A 119 -12.54 13.90 14.95
C LEU A 119 -13.08 14.73 16.12
N ASN A 120 -13.16 14.10 17.29
CA ASN A 120 -13.48 14.77 18.54
C ASN A 120 -12.21 14.85 19.40
N GLY A 121 -11.78 16.07 19.72
CA GLY A 121 -10.60 16.32 20.56
C GLY A 121 -9.32 16.67 19.77
N PRO A 122 -8.17 16.72 20.47
CA PRO A 122 -6.90 17.10 19.85
C PRO A 122 -6.38 16.00 18.93
N LEU A 123 -5.90 16.40 17.74
CA LEU A 123 -5.18 15.53 16.81
C LEU A 123 -3.69 15.88 16.84
N GLU A 124 -2.88 14.97 17.38
CA GLU A 124 -1.43 15.08 17.36
C GLU A 124 -0.85 14.30 16.18
N ILE A 125 -0.21 15.02 15.24
CA ILE A 125 0.53 14.42 14.13
C ILE A 125 2.02 14.73 14.36
N PRO A 126 2.87 13.72 14.61
CA PRO A 126 4.29 13.96 14.79
C PRO A 126 4.90 14.51 13.49
N PRO A 127 5.96 15.33 13.58
CA PRO A 127 6.65 15.82 12.40
C PRO A 127 7.16 14.64 11.58
N LEU A 128 7.01 14.73 10.26
CA LEU A 128 7.50 13.69 9.36
C LEU A 128 9.03 13.64 9.46
N SER A 129 9.57 12.57 10.04
CA SER A 129 11.01 12.32 9.96
C SER A 129 11.38 12.16 8.48
N PRO A 130 12.37 12.91 7.96
CA PRO A 130 12.83 12.71 6.60
C PRO A 130 13.29 11.26 6.48
N GLN A 131 12.57 10.49 5.66
CA GLN A 131 12.97 9.16 5.25
C GLN A 131 14.29 9.31 4.49
N THR A 132 15.42 9.17 5.20
CA THR A 132 16.74 9.15 4.60
C THR A 132 16.81 7.88 3.76
N THR A 133 16.43 8.01 2.49
CA THR A 133 16.66 6.99 1.47
C THR A 133 18.11 7.10 1.04
N ALA A 134 19.03 6.86 1.97
CA ALA A 134 20.40 6.52 1.62
C ALA A 134 20.46 4.99 1.59
N PRO A 135 20.86 4.36 0.47
CA PRO A 135 21.32 2.97 0.57
C PRO A 135 22.44 2.94 1.61
N PRO A 136 22.51 1.93 2.50
CA PRO A 136 23.73 1.75 3.28
C PRO A 136 24.87 1.63 2.27
N LEU A 137 25.79 2.59 2.29
CA LEU A 137 27.08 2.43 1.65
C LEU A 137 27.74 1.25 2.36
N VAL A 138 27.57 0.05 1.81
CA VAL A 138 28.32 -1.12 2.20
C VAL A 138 29.77 -0.76 1.92
N THR A 139 30.46 -0.28 2.95
CA THR A 139 31.90 -0.13 2.94
C THR A 139 32.42 -1.56 2.94
N ILE A 140 32.68 -2.10 1.75
CA ILE A 140 33.40 -3.34 1.58
C ILE A 140 34.80 -3.05 2.16
N PRO A 141 35.21 -3.70 3.27
CA PRO A 141 36.59 -3.56 3.72
C PRO A 141 37.51 -4.04 2.59
N PRO A 142 38.63 -3.34 2.30
CA PRO A 142 39.57 -3.81 1.29
C PRO A 142 40.03 -5.21 1.67
N THR A 143 39.75 -6.18 0.80
CA THR A 143 40.21 -7.55 0.90
C THR A 143 41.72 -7.52 1.09
N LYS A 144 42.20 -7.93 2.28
CA LYS A 144 43.61 -8.25 2.48
C LYS A 144 44.00 -9.29 1.44
N SER A 145 44.84 -8.90 0.49
CA SER A 145 45.49 -9.80 -0.44
C SER A 145 46.25 -10.87 0.36
N LEU A 146 45.90 -12.13 0.14
CA LEU A 146 46.64 -13.27 0.68
C LEU A 146 48.04 -13.29 0.02
N PRO A 147 49.15 -13.32 0.78
CA PRO A 147 50.48 -13.36 0.19
C PRO A 147 50.73 -14.72 -0.52
N LYS A 148 51.22 -14.63 -1.76
CA LYS A 148 51.73 -15.76 -2.56
C LYS A 148 53.02 -16.30 -1.96
N GLN A 149 52.95 -17.12 -0.91
CA GLN A 149 54.11 -17.88 -0.42
C GLN A 149 53.67 -19.26 0.07
N ARG A 150 53.38 -20.15 -0.88
CA ARG A 150 53.41 -21.60 -0.64
C ARG A 150 53.60 -22.33 -1.97
N LEU A 151 54.80 -22.22 -2.56
CA LEU A 151 55.20 -23.16 -3.60
C LEU A 151 56.68 -23.60 -3.59
N ASP A 152 57.59 -22.99 -2.81
CA ASP A 152 59.02 -23.35 -2.87
C ASP A 152 59.55 -24.16 -1.67
N GLN A 153 58.75 -25.01 -1.03
CA GLN A 153 59.25 -25.92 0.04
C GLN A 153 58.89 -27.40 -0.18
N LEU A 154 59.07 -27.88 -1.41
CA LEU A 154 58.99 -29.31 -1.71
C LEU A 154 60.04 -29.75 -2.74
N GLU A 155 61.25 -29.18 -2.68
CA GLU A 155 62.45 -29.82 -3.22
C GLU A 155 63.61 -29.62 -2.24
N GLY A 156 64.19 -30.72 -1.76
CA GLY A 156 65.38 -30.68 -0.90
C GLY A 156 65.36 -31.60 0.32
N LYS A 157 64.96 -32.86 0.16
CA LYS A 157 65.32 -33.92 1.12
C LYS A 157 65.85 -35.15 0.39
N ARG A 158 67.10 -35.04 -0.04
CA ARG A 158 68.01 -36.15 -0.32
C ARG A 158 69.32 -35.84 0.39
N SER A 159 69.54 -36.55 1.50
CA SER A 159 70.81 -37.10 1.98
C SER A 159 70.59 -37.74 3.33
#